data_AF-A0A090WFM0-F1
#
_entry.id   AF-A0A090WFM0-F1
#
_cell.length_a   1.000
_cell.length_b   1.000
_cell.length_c   1.000
_cell.angle_alpha   90.00
_cell.angle_beta   90.00
_cell.angle_gamma   90.00
#
_symmetry.space_group_name_H-M   'P 1'
#
loop_
_entity.id
_entity.type
_entity.pdbx_description
1 polymer ?
#
loop_
_entity_poly.entity_id
_entity_poly.type
_entity_poly.pdbx_seq_one_letter_code
_entity_poly.pdbx_strand_id
1 'polypeptide(L)'
;MKLFAPAMTLSLLLLLSNTVNAQKDKPTAQEVSKAKTLKEKYEDEDVVISDKKTEITFSRNSRTNKVEVREEITTTFFSIASRADIGYSTGYDNESSIETLNLTDKRNKRIAWSINDEAYSTQSVFHNDYRVKYAKLTFPLQGYLRTVKEVKEYKDIKYFTTDYFVEPYRVIKGTMSITIPEWLEMEIKEYHFGNNDIKRLSKKVGADTQVTFKINNLSPMKSEYRMPGNSYIYPHVLYLTQSFKDSKGAEITLFKETQDLYNWYSSLVNDVDIQTTDIAVKVNELTAGLTTDDEKVKAIYYWVQDNIKYIAFEDGIAGFKPDSPQNVFSKKYGDCKGMAILLKTMLIEAGYDARLVWIGTDHISYDYSTPSLSVDNHMITAIMVDGKPIFIDGTEKFNSYGTFATRIQANKP
;
A
#
# COMPACT_ATOMS: atom_id res chain seq x y z
N MET A 1 21.51 53.54 71.83
CA MET A 1 22.45 53.62 70.69
C MET A 1 23.16 52.28 70.53
N LYS A 2 22.59 51.39 69.71
CA LYS A 2 23.26 50.32 68.94
C LYS A 2 22.19 49.57 68.15
N LEU A 3 22.44 49.49 66.84
CA LEU A 3 21.64 48.89 65.77
C LEU A 3 21.50 47.37 65.95
N PHE A 4 20.42 46.75 65.44
CA PHE A 4 20.43 45.94 64.20
C PHE A 4 19.08 45.26 63.92
N ALA A 5 18.83 45.10 62.62
CA ALA A 5 17.60 44.73 61.92
C ALA A 5 17.39 43.19 61.81
N PRO A 6 16.23 42.73 61.27
CA PRO A 6 15.81 41.32 61.29
C PRO A 6 16.39 40.50 60.13
N ALA A 7 16.64 39.22 60.35
CA ALA A 7 16.96 38.26 59.29
C ALA A 7 15.65 37.63 58.77
N MET A 8 15.23 38.07 57.59
CA MET A 8 14.19 37.45 56.78
C MET A 8 14.90 36.57 55.74
N THR A 9 14.94 35.26 55.96
CA THR A 9 15.53 34.30 55.03
C THR A 9 14.53 34.03 53.89
N LEU A 10 14.79 34.62 52.73
CA LEU A 10 14.01 34.44 51.51
C LEU A 10 14.56 33.22 50.75
N SER A 11 13.75 32.17 50.63
CA SER A 11 13.98 31.03 49.75
C SER A 11 13.96 31.48 48.28
N LEU A 12 15.13 31.52 47.63
CA LEU A 12 15.25 31.78 46.20
C LEU A 12 16.27 30.83 45.56
N LEU A 13 15.94 29.55 45.44
CA LEU A 13 16.80 28.59 44.73
C LEU A 13 16.00 27.41 44.16
N LEU A 14 15.09 27.67 43.22
CA LEU A 14 14.43 26.59 42.46
C LEU A 14 13.80 27.02 41.11
N LEU A 15 14.42 27.95 40.38
CA LEU A 15 13.93 28.37 39.04
C LEU A 15 14.97 28.31 37.90
N LEU A 16 16.23 27.95 38.17
CA LEU A 16 17.30 27.98 37.15
C LEU A 16 17.59 26.63 36.46
N SER A 17 17.06 25.51 36.94
CA SER A 17 17.34 24.18 36.36
C SER A 17 16.41 23.77 35.21
N ASN A 18 15.24 24.41 35.06
CA ASN A 18 14.29 24.06 34.00
C ASN A 18 14.50 24.80 32.66
N THR A 19 15.20 25.93 32.65
CA THR A 19 15.42 26.73 31.43
C THR A 19 16.50 26.16 30.51
N VAL A 20 17.48 25.45 31.06
CA VAL A 20 18.62 24.90 30.29
C VAL A 20 18.20 23.73 29.38
N ASN A 21 17.14 22.99 29.72
CA ASN A 21 16.66 21.88 28.89
C ASN A 21 15.81 22.34 27.70
N ALA A 22 15.12 23.48 27.79
CA ALA A 22 14.27 24.01 26.71
C ALA A 22 15.06 24.69 25.56
N GLN A 23 16.31 25.11 25.78
CA GLN A 23 17.13 25.75 24.74
C GLN A 23 17.79 24.76 23.77
N LYS A 24 17.89 23.47 24.11
CA LYS A 24 18.75 22.51 23.38
C LYS A 24 18.13 21.89 22.13
N ASP A 25 16.83 22.07 21.91
CA ASP A 25 16.13 21.64 20.68
C ASP A 25 15.88 22.80 19.71
N LYS A 26 16.42 24.00 19.98
CA LYS A 26 16.26 25.15 19.08
C LYS A 26 17.17 25.02 17.84
N PRO A 27 16.75 25.53 16.67
CA PRO A 27 17.59 25.58 15.48
C PRO A 27 18.89 26.34 15.74
N THR A 28 19.99 25.85 15.18
CA THR A 28 21.28 26.56 15.14
C THR A 28 21.24 27.67 14.08
N ALA A 29 22.16 28.63 14.17
CA ALA A 29 22.29 29.67 13.14
C ALA A 29 22.52 29.08 11.73
N GLN A 30 23.26 27.97 11.64
CA GLN A 30 23.51 27.26 10.39
C GLN A 30 22.23 26.60 9.84
N GLU A 31 21.43 25.97 10.71
CA GLU A 31 20.14 25.39 10.34
C GLU A 31 19.18 26.48 9.85
N VAL A 32 19.08 27.61 10.55
CA VAL A 32 18.24 28.75 10.12
C VAL A 32 18.71 29.30 8.77
N SER A 33 20.02 29.48 8.58
CA SER A 33 20.58 29.96 7.30
C SER A 33 20.25 29.00 6.16
N LYS A 34 20.43 27.68 6.37
CA LYS A 34 20.09 26.65 5.38
C LYS A 34 18.59 26.67 5.05
N ALA A 35 17.73 26.81 6.05
CA ALA A 35 16.29 26.89 5.87
C ALA A 35 15.89 28.11 5.03
N LYS A 36 16.50 29.28 5.26
CA LYS A 36 16.28 30.48 4.43
C LYS A 36 16.64 30.26 2.97
N THR A 37 17.83 29.72 2.69
CA THR A 37 18.25 29.41 1.31
C THR A 37 17.32 28.41 0.63
N LEU A 38 16.84 27.40 1.37
CA LEU A 38 15.87 26.46 0.81
C LEU A 38 14.49 27.10 0.58
N LYS A 39 14.03 27.98 1.48
CA LYS A 39 12.75 28.69 1.32
C LYS A 39 12.79 29.68 0.16
N GLU A 40 13.92 30.33 -0.09
CA GLU A 40 14.13 31.17 -1.29
C GLU A 40 14.07 30.34 -2.58
N LYS A 41 14.53 29.09 -2.55
CA LYS A 41 14.51 28.20 -3.72
C LYS A 41 13.16 27.50 -3.93
N TYR A 42 12.46 27.19 -2.84
CA TYR A 42 11.23 26.40 -2.81
C TYR A 42 10.15 27.19 -2.06
N GLU A 43 9.70 28.27 -2.69
CA GLU A 43 8.87 29.32 -2.09
C GLU A 43 7.55 28.77 -1.51
N ASP A 44 6.94 27.81 -2.21
CA ASP A 44 5.66 27.20 -1.86
C ASP A 44 5.77 26.04 -0.85
N GLU A 45 6.99 25.65 -0.45
CA GLU A 45 7.21 24.52 0.44
C GLU A 45 7.50 24.99 1.87
N ASP A 46 6.84 24.42 2.86
CA ASP A 46 7.05 24.76 4.28
C ASP A 46 7.96 23.79 5.02
N VAL A 47 7.99 22.53 4.54
CA VAL A 47 8.82 21.45 5.05
C VAL A 47 9.41 20.67 3.88
N VAL A 48 10.66 20.27 4.03
CA VAL A 48 11.33 19.33 3.11
C VAL A 48 11.80 18.10 3.88
N ILE A 49 11.95 16.98 3.18
CA ILE A 49 12.65 15.81 3.71
C ILE A 49 14.13 16.00 3.42
N SER A 50 14.90 16.34 4.46
CA SER A 50 16.32 16.63 4.32
C SER A 50 17.17 15.38 4.06
N ASP A 51 16.73 14.24 4.60
CA ASP A 51 17.32 12.92 4.43
C ASP A 51 16.24 11.86 4.67
N LYS A 52 16.09 10.89 3.75
CA LYS A 52 15.29 9.68 3.93
C LYS A 52 16.20 8.46 3.75
N LYS A 53 16.17 7.53 4.70
CA LYS A 53 16.89 6.26 4.61
C LYS A 53 15.90 5.11 4.73
N THR A 54 15.96 4.18 3.79
CA THR A 54 15.18 2.95 3.80
C THR A 54 16.14 1.77 3.74
N GLU A 55 16.00 0.83 4.66
CA GLU A 55 16.74 -0.43 4.70
C GLU A 55 15.75 -1.59 4.64
N ILE A 56 15.86 -2.41 3.59
CA ILE A 56 15.00 -3.57 3.34
C ILE A 56 15.83 -4.85 3.47
N THR A 57 15.35 -5.76 4.31
CA THR A 57 15.99 -7.05 4.60
C THR A 57 14.97 -8.17 4.60
N PHE A 58 15.44 -9.40 4.39
CA PHE A 58 14.60 -10.58 4.25
C PHE A 58 15.02 -11.68 5.23
N SER A 59 14.04 -12.36 5.82
CA SER A 59 14.27 -13.49 6.72
C SER A 59 13.34 -14.66 6.37
N ARG A 60 13.81 -15.88 6.63
CA ARG A 60 12.98 -17.09 6.50
C ARG A 60 12.29 -17.39 7.82
N ASN A 61 10.97 -17.52 7.80
CA ASN A 61 10.22 -18.02 8.93
C ASN A 61 10.08 -19.54 8.83
N SER A 62 10.80 -20.26 9.68
CA SER A 62 10.82 -21.74 9.67
C SER A 62 9.51 -22.38 10.10
N ARG A 63 8.61 -21.65 10.76
CA ARG A 63 7.30 -22.17 11.21
C ARG A 63 6.26 -22.10 10.11
N THR A 64 6.25 -21.00 9.36
CA THR A 64 5.28 -20.76 8.29
C THR A 64 5.81 -21.17 6.91
N ASN A 65 7.11 -21.43 6.80
CA ASN A 65 7.82 -21.64 5.53
C ASN A 65 7.61 -20.48 4.54
N LYS A 66 7.59 -19.26 5.06
CA LYS A 66 7.47 -18.02 4.29
C LYS A 66 8.73 -17.18 4.39
N VAL A 67 8.89 -16.26 3.46
CA VAL A 67 9.89 -15.18 3.56
C VAL A 67 9.19 -13.95 4.11
N GLU A 68 9.74 -13.41 5.19
CA GLU A 68 9.31 -12.16 5.81
C GLU A 68 10.18 -11.01 5.31
N VAL A 69 9.59 -9.83 5.20
CA VAL A 69 10.30 -8.60 4.80
C VAL A 69 10.31 -7.64 5.97
N ARG A 70 11.47 -7.08 6.26
CA ARG A 70 11.63 -6.02 7.24
C ARG A 70 12.09 -4.75 6.54
N GLU A 71 11.26 -3.72 6.62
CA GLU A 71 11.54 -2.39 6.10
C GLU A 71 11.74 -1.40 7.26
N GLU A 72 12.94 -0.84 7.36
CA GLU A 72 13.26 0.21 8.32
C GLU A 72 13.41 1.54 7.59
N ILE A 73 12.54 2.50 7.92
CA ILE A 73 12.52 3.83 7.31
C ILE A 73 12.87 4.87 8.35
N THR A 74 13.83 5.73 8.04
CA THR A 74 14.17 6.92 8.83
C THR A 74 14.01 8.16 7.97
N THR A 75 13.02 8.99 8.29
CA THR A 75 12.70 10.21 7.55
C THR A 75 12.97 11.44 8.41
N THR A 76 13.89 12.30 7.97
CA THR A 76 14.25 13.53 8.67
C THR A 76 13.62 14.74 7.99
N PHE A 77 12.54 15.24 8.58
CA PHE A 77 11.83 16.44 8.18
C PHE A 77 12.54 17.69 8.66
N PHE A 78 12.62 18.69 7.78
CA PHE A 78 13.26 19.97 8.02
C PHE A 78 12.33 21.11 7.65
N SER A 79 11.93 21.92 8.64
CA SER A 79 11.07 23.06 8.41
C SER A 79 11.85 24.22 7.81
N ILE A 80 11.38 24.69 6.66
CA ILE A 80 11.95 25.84 5.94
C ILE A 80 11.08 27.09 6.06
N ALA A 81 9.83 26.96 6.50
CA ALA A 81 8.97 28.09 6.88
C ALA A 81 9.25 28.59 8.31
N SER A 82 8.67 29.73 8.69
CA SER A 82 8.75 30.26 10.07
C SER A 82 8.10 29.35 11.10
N ARG A 83 7.06 28.62 10.69
CA ARG A 83 6.34 27.60 11.46
C ARG A 83 5.67 26.66 10.47
N ALA A 84 5.58 25.37 10.80
CA ALA A 84 4.86 24.39 10.01
C ALA A 84 4.19 23.34 10.89
N ASP A 85 3.09 22.77 10.38
CA ASP A 85 2.37 21.67 10.97
C ASP A 85 2.04 20.69 9.83
N ILE A 86 2.45 19.43 9.95
CA ILE A 86 2.19 18.41 8.93
C ILE A 86 1.63 17.13 9.55
N GLY A 87 0.96 16.32 8.72
CA GLY A 87 0.58 14.95 9.07
C GLY A 87 1.68 13.95 8.67
N TYR A 88 1.83 12.90 9.46
CA TYR A 88 2.51 11.67 9.10
C TYR A 88 1.51 10.52 9.18
N SER A 89 1.51 9.63 8.19
CA SER A 89 0.65 8.46 8.18
C SER A 89 1.38 7.27 7.57
N THR A 90 1.14 6.09 8.11
CA THR A 90 1.56 4.80 7.55
C THR A 90 0.44 3.78 7.76
N GLY A 91 0.36 2.78 6.90
CA GLY A 91 -0.69 1.76 6.97
C GLY A 91 -0.17 0.33 6.90
N TYR A 92 -0.97 -0.57 7.44
CA TYR A 92 -0.71 -1.99 7.56
C TYR A 92 -2.02 -2.78 7.52
N ASP A 93 -1.92 -4.09 7.32
CA ASP A 93 -3.06 -5.00 7.14
C ASP A 93 -2.82 -6.32 7.90
N ASN A 94 -3.54 -7.40 7.57
CA ASN A 94 -3.29 -8.69 8.21
C ASN A 94 -1.96 -9.34 7.81
N GLU A 95 -1.34 -8.93 6.71
CA GLU A 95 -0.10 -9.48 6.18
C GLU A 95 1.11 -8.59 6.47
N SER A 96 0.91 -7.48 7.18
CA SER A 96 1.96 -6.57 7.60
C SER A 96 1.72 -5.95 8.98
N SER A 97 2.73 -5.35 9.59
CA SER A 97 2.61 -4.67 10.88
C SER A 97 3.60 -3.52 11.02
N ILE A 98 3.22 -2.51 11.82
CA ILE A 98 4.10 -1.40 12.19
C ILE A 98 4.69 -1.69 13.58
N GLU A 99 5.90 -2.23 13.62
CA GLU A 99 6.60 -2.63 14.84
C GLU A 99 7.20 -1.44 15.59
N THR A 100 7.54 -0.36 14.87
CA THR A 100 8.05 0.86 15.48
C THR A 100 7.52 2.07 14.73
N LEU A 101 7.05 3.06 15.49
CA LEU A 101 6.74 4.39 14.98
C LEU A 101 7.13 5.42 16.04
N ASN A 102 8.35 5.95 15.93
CA ASN A 102 8.95 6.82 16.94
C ASN A 102 9.37 8.16 16.34
N LEU A 103 9.15 9.21 17.11
CA LEU A 103 9.60 10.56 16.82
C LEU A 103 10.82 10.92 17.67
N THR A 104 11.84 11.50 17.06
CA THR A 104 13.01 12.05 17.76
C THR A 104 13.28 13.50 17.37
N ASP A 105 13.94 14.21 18.29
CA ASP A 105 14.55 15.52 18.04
C ASP A 105 15.88 15.38 17.28
N LYS A 106 16.51 16.50 16.91
CA LYS A 106 17.81 16.51 16.22
C LYS A 106 18.99 15.93 17.00
N ARG A 107 18.82 15.66 18.30
CA ARG A 107 19.83 15.03 19.18
C ARG A 107 19.52 13.55 19.38
N ASN A 108 18.58 12.98 18.60
CA ASN A 108 18.05 11.63 18.74
C ASN A 108 17.33 11.38 20.07
N LYS A 109 16.89 12.43 20.77
CA LYS A 109 16.06 12.26 21.96
C LYS A 109 14.63 11.98 21.55
N ARG A 110 14.05 10.89 22.08
CA ARG A 110 12.65 10.52 21.82
C ARG A 110 11.70 11.63 22.28
N ILE A 111 10.72 11.92 21.44
CA ILE A 111 9.60 12.84 21.69
C ILE A 111 8.35 11.98 21.78
N ALA A 112 7.56 12.17 22.83
CA ALA A 112 6.22 11.60 22.89
C ALA A 112 5.30 12.37 21.92
N TRP A 113 4.58 11.63 21.08
CA TRP A 113 3.56 12.16 20.18
C TRP A 113 2.36 11.22 20.17
N SER A 114 1.17 11.78 20.01
CA SER A 114 -0.08 11.01 19.99
C SER A 114 -0.25 10.38 18.61
N ILE A 115 -0.15 9.05 18.55
CA ILE A 115 -0.42 8.25 17.35
C ILE A 115 -1.85 7.74 17.47
N ASN A 116 -2.68 8.08 16.49
CA ASN A 116 -3.98 7.47 16.30
C ASN A 116 -3.83 6.22 15.45
N ASP A 117 -4.70 5.23 15.67
CA ASP A 117 -4.68 3.94 14.97
C ASP A 117 -6.13 3.51 14.68
N GLU A 118 -6.51 3.63 13.42
CA GLU A 118 -7.90 3.49 12.98
C GLU A 118 -7.98 2.56 11.78
N ALA A 119 -9.10 1.83 11.66
CA ALA A 119 -9.42 1.13 10.42
C ALA A 119 -9.71 2.16 9.33
N TYR A 120 -9.15 1.98 8.14
CA TYR A 120 -9.40 2.89 7.04
C TYR A 120 -10.85 2.76 6.58
N SER A 121 -11.59 3.86 6.63
CA SER A 121 -12.99 3.88 6.22
C SER A 121 -13.29 5.04 5.28
N THR A 122 -14.03 4.75 4.22
CA THR A 122 -14.61 5.75 3.31
C THR A 122 -16.06 5.37 3.02
N GLN A 123 -16.83 6.21 2.32
CA GLN A 123 -18.23 5.88 1.97
C GLN A 123 -18.37 4.55 1.21
N SER A 124 -17.31 4.11 0.51
CA SER A 124 -17.28 2.87 -0.27
C SER A 124 -16.47 1.74 0.38
N VAL A 125 -15.82 2.01 1.53
CA VAL A 125 -14.94 1.07 2.25
C VAL A 125 -15.41 1.01 3.70
N PHE A 126 -16.24 0.03 4.03
CA PHE A 126 -16.91 -0.07 5.34
C PHE A 126 -16.28 -1.14 6.24
N HIS A 127 -15.69 -2.16 5.62
CA HIS A 127 -14.99 -3.25 6.30
C HIS A 127 -13.73 -3.57 5.49
N ASN A 128 -12.57 -3.38 6.07
CA ASN A 128 -11.29 -3.88 5.56
C ASN A 128 -10.43 -4.29 6.76
N ASP A 129 -9.34 -4.99 6.50
CA ASP A 129 -8.30 -5.26 7.48
C ASP A 129 -7.20 -4.19 7.51
N TYR A 130 -7.29 -3.20 6.63
CA TYR A 130 -6.35 -2.10 6.54
C TYR A 130 -6.53 -1.08 7.66
N ARG A 131 -5.43 -0.80 8.34
CA ARG A 131 -5.37 0.15 9.44
C ARG A 131 -4.31 1.19 9.15
N VAL A 132 -4.62 2.43 9.52
CA VAL A 132 -3.72 3.57 9.35
C VAL A 132 -3.32 4.08 10.73
N LYS A 133 -2.01 4.13 10.96
CA LYS A 133 -1.42 4.89 12.07
C LYS A 133 -1.09 6.29 11.57
N TYR A 134 -1.57 7.32 12.26
CA TYR A 134 -1.28 8.70 11.87
C TYR A 134 -1.04 9.60 13.08
N ALA A 135 -0.20 10.63 12.88
CA ALA A 135 0.19 11.57 13.92
C ALA A 135 0.52 12.94 13.32
N LYS A 136 0.44 13.98 14.14
CA LYS A 136 0.81 15.35 13.77
C LYS A 136 2.27 15.64 14.13
N LEU A 137 2.99 16.28 13.22
CA LEU A 137 4.34 16.82 13.40
C LEU A 137 4.27 18.35 13.43
N THR A 138 4.77 18.96 14.50
CA THR A 138 4.81 20.42 14.66
C THR A 138 6.24 20.95 14.66
N PHE A 139 6.47 22.01 13.89
CA PHE A 139 7.72 22.72 13.76
C PHE A 139 7.51 24.19 14.17
N PRO A 140 7.88 24.57 15.40
CA PRO A 140 7.60 25.90 15.95
C PRO A 140 8.48 27.02 15.39
N LEU A 141 9.59 26.70 14.73
CA LEU A 141 10.60 27.65 14.25
C LEU A 141 11.13 27.25 12.87
N GLN A 142 11.66 28.21 12.13
CA GLN A 142 12.43 27.94 10.91
C GLN A 142 13.73 27.22 11.23
N GLY A 143 14.07 26.19 10.44
CA GLY A 143 15.26 25.35 10.64
C GLY A 143 15.06 24.23 11.65
N TYR A 144 13.83 23.94 12.05
CA TYR A 144 13.53 22.87 13.01
C TYR A 144 13.59 21.50 12.36
N LEU A 145 14.08 20.50 13.11
CA LEU A 145 14.29 19.13 12.65
C LEU A 145 13.48 18.15 13.48
N ARG A 146 12.84 17.20 12.79
CA ARG A 146 12.15 16.06 13.38
C ARG A 146 12.45 14.82 12.57
N THR A 147 12.79 13.74 13.25
CA THR A 147 13.05 12.45 12.59
C THR A 147 12.01 11.44 13.02
N VAL A 148 11.35 10.84 12.05
CA VAL A 148 10.45 9.70 12.26
C VAL A 148 11.21 8.44 11.89
N LYS A 149 11.28 7.48 12.82
CA LYS A 149 11.71 6.12 12.55
C LYS A 149 10.48 5.22 12.51
N GLU A 150 10.28 4.59 11.37
CA GLU A 150 9.28 3.59 11.11
C GLU A 150 9.94 2.24 10.86
N VAL A 151 9.32 1.19 11.37
CA VAL A 151 9.69 -0.18 11.07
C VAL A 151 8.42 -0.92 10.70
N LYS A 152 8.37 -1.42 9.47
CA LYS A 152 7.29 -2.24 8.95
C LYS A 152 7.79 -3.65 8.68
N GLU A 153 6.98 -4.63 9.05
CA GLU A 153 7.24 -6.04 8.77
C GLU A 153 6.13 -6.61 7.90
N TYR A 154 6.48 -7.38 6.87
CA TYR A 154 5.57 -8.14 6.03
C TYR A 154 5.74 -9.63 6.33
N LYS A 155 4.64 -10.34 6.56
CA LYS A 155 4.61 -11.75 6.95
C LYS A 155 4.84 -12.71 5.79
N ASP A 156 4.61 -12.23 4.57
CA ASP A 156 4.83 -12.97 3.33
C ASP A 156 5.33 -12.00 2.25
N ILE A 157 6.48 -12.32 1.67
CA ILE A 157 7.13 -11.52 0.63
C ILE A 157 6.25 -11.30 -0.61
N LYS A 158 5.25 -12.14 -0.86
CA LYS A 158 4.32 -12.00 -1.99
C LYS A 158 3.60 -10.63 -1.99
N TYR A 159 3.34 -10.07 -0.80
CA TYR A 159 2.68 -8.78 -0.64
C TYR A 159 3.66 -7.58 -0.67
N PHE A 160 4.97 -7.84 -0.69
CA PHE A 160 5.98 -6.80 -0.81
C PHE A 160 6.32 -6.58 -2.28
N THR A 161 5.50 -5.79 -2.97
CA THR A 161 5.52 -5.73 -4.43
C THR A 161 6.20 -4.50 -5.01
N THR A 162 5.93 -3.31 -4.48
CA THR A 162 6.40 -2.04 -5.06
C THR A 162 6.82 -1.05 -3.99
N ASP A 163 7.82 -0.23 -4.30
CA ASP A 163 8.24 0.90 -3.48
C ASP A 163 8.42 2.16 -4.31
N TYR A 164 7.71 3.22 -3.94
CA TYR A 164 7.79 4.53 -4.58
C TYR A 164 8.82 5.42 -3.88
N PHE A 165 9.63 6.12 -4.67
CA PHE A 165 10.64 7.04 -4.13
C PHE A 165 10.09 8.42 -3.79
N VAL A 166 8.95 8.79 -4.39
CA VAL A 166 8.30 10.09 -4.17
C VAL A 166 7.60 10.15 -2.82
N GLU A 167 7.50 11.37 -2.31
CA GLU A 167 6.94 11.69 -1.01
C GLU A 167 6.04 12.93 -1.13
N PRO A 168 5.08 13.16 -0.21
CA PRO A 168 4.30 14.40 -0.19
C PRO A 168 5.17 15.67 -0.06
N TYR A 169 6.40 15.52 0.43
CA TYR A 169 7.38 16.60 0.58
C TYR A 169 8.61 16.33 -0.27
N ARG A 170 9.29 17.40 -0.72
CA ARG A 170 10.52 17.28 -1.50
C ARG A 170 11.59 16.50 -0.74
N VAL A 171 12.19 15.52 -1.40
CA VAL A 171 13.30 14.73 -0.85
C VAL A 171 14.62 15.31 -1.32
N ILE A 172 15.33 16.01 -0.44
CA ILE A 172 16.63 16.60 -0.74
C ILE A 172 17.71 15.52 -0.91
N LYS A 173 17.73 14.53 -0.01
CA LYS A 173 18.58 13.35 -0.09
C LYS A 173 17.80 12.12 0.32
N GLY A 174 18.00 11.03 -0.41
CA GLY A 174 17.41 9.74 -0.09
C GLY A 174 18.39 8.60 -0.34
N THR A 175 18.28 7.53 0.43
CA THR A 175 18.99 6.28 0.18
C THR A 175 18.08 5.10 0.52
N MET A 176 17.84 4.23 -0.43
CA MET A 176 17.15 2.95 -0.21
C MET A 176 18.14 1.82 -0.44
N SER A 177 18.32 0.92 0.52
CA SER A 177 19.21 -0.24 0.41
C SER A 177 18.45 -1.52 0.65
N ILE A 178 18.49 -2.41 -0.33
CA ILE A 178 17.87 -3.73 -0.32
C ILE A 178 18.98 -4.75 -0.23
N THR A 179 18.97 -5.60 0.80
CA THR A 179 19.96 -6.67 0.97
C THR A 179 19.29 -8.00 0.65
N ILE A 180 19.51 -8.50 -0.57
CA ILE A 180 18.94 -9.74 -1.10
C ILE A 180 19.85 -10.90 -0.71
N PRO A 181 19.38 -11.83 0.15
CA PRO A 181 20.18 -12.97 0.55
C PRO A 181 20.43 -13.96 -0.59
N GLU A 182 21.52 -14.71 -0.56
CA GLU A 182 21.84 -15.69 -1.63
C GLU A 182 20.78 -16.78 -1.83
N TRP A 183 19.95 -17.04 -0.81
CA TRP A 183 18.89 -18.03 -0.85
C TRP A 183 17.58 -17.51 -1.46
N LEU A 184 17.50 -16.24 -1.85
CA LEU A 184 16.31 -15.59 -2.41
C LEU A 184 16.55 -15.19 -3.86
N GLU A 185 15.78 -15.75 -4.79
CA GLU A 185 15.78 -15.35 -6.19
C GLU A 185 14.77 -14.22 -6.41
N MET A 186 15.28 -13.02 -6.66
CA MET A 186 14.47 -11.82 -6.86
C MET A 186 15.10 -10.89 -7.88
N GLU A 187 14.26 -10.32 -8.74
CA GLU A 187 14.61 -9.21 -9.63
C GLU A 187 14.00 -7.90 -9.10
N ILE A 188 14.72 -6.80 -9.27
CA ILE A 188 14.22 -5.44 -9.01
C ILE A 188 14.12 -4.73 -10.35
N LYS A 189 12.90 -4.45 -10.80
CA LYS A 189 12.62 -3.64 -12.00
C LYS A 189 12.46 -2.17 -11.64
N GLU A 190 13.03 -1.29 -12.46
CA GLU A 190 13.02 0.16 -12.26
C GLU A 190 12.05 0.82 -13.24
N TYR A 191 11.26 1.77 -12.74
CA TYR A 191 10.27 2.49 -13.54
C TYR A 191 10.37 4.00 -13.30
N HIS A 192 10.16 4.78 -14.36
CA HIS A 192 10.03 6.25 -14.33
C HIS A 192 11.19 7.02 -13.67
N PHE A 193 12.41 6.48 -13.69
CA PHE A 193 13.57 7.23 -13.19
C PHE A 193 13.82 8.48 -14.06
N GLY A 194 13.65 8.38 -15.38
CA GLY A 194 13.62 9.54 -16.29
C GLY A 194 14.78 10.51 -16.06
N ASN A 195 14.45 11.79 -15.84
CA ASN A 195 15.41 12.84 -15.50
C ASN A 195 15.63 13.03 -13.99
N ASN A 196 15.01 12.19 -13.15
CA ASN A 196 15.22 12.25 -11.70
C ASN A 196 16.65 11.79 -11.39
N ASP A 197 17.32 12.46 -10.45
CA ASP A 197 18.67 12.08 -10.01
C ASP A 197 18.59 10.91 -9.02
N ILE A 198 18.27 9.73 -9.56
CA ILE A 198 18.18 8.44 -8.87
C ILE A 198 19.25 7.53 -9.47
N LYS A 199 20.20 7.09 -8.65
CA LYS A 199 21.33 6.26 -9.08
C LYS A 199 21.30 4.92 -8.38
N ARG A 200 21.24 3.84 -9.16
CA ARG A 200 21.43 2.47 -8.67
C ARG A 200 22.91 2.13 -8.51
N LEU A 201 23.22 1.46 -7.43
CA LEU A 201 24.49 0.82 -7.13
C LEU A 201 24.21 -0.62 -6.71
N SER A 202 25.08 -1.56 -7.09
CA SER A 202 25.00 -2.95 -6.65
C SER A 202 26.37 -3.43 -6.22
N LYS A 203 26.43 -4.17 -5.11
CA LYS A 203 27.66 -4.79 -4.62
C LYS A 203 27.34 -6.09 -3.88
N LYS A 204 28.33 -6.97 -3.79
CA LYS A 204 28.28 -8.13 -2.88
C LYS A 204 28.62 -7.72 -1.44
N VAL A 205 27.91 -8.29 -0.49
CA VAL A 205 28.14 -8.16 0.96
C VAL A 205 28.16 -9.57 1.54
N GLY A 206 29.34 -10.16 1.66
CA GLY A 206 29.45 -11.61 1.87
C GLY A 206 28.88 -12.36 0.66
N ALA A 207 27.99 -13.32 0.90
CA ALA A 207 27.26 -14.03 -0.16
C ALA A 207 26.09 -13.21 -0.75
N ASP A 208 25.55 -12.29 0.04
CA ASP A 208 24.35 -11.52 -0.27
C ASP A 208 24.64 -10.43 -1.30
N THR A 209 23.59 -9.96 -1.97
CA THR A 209 23.66 -8.84 -2.90
C THR A 209 22.97 -7.63 -2.28
N GLN A 210 23.69 -6.52 -2.14
CA GLN A 210 23.12 -5.25 -1.73
C GLN A 210 22.90 -4.36 -2.94
N VAL A 211 21.65 -3.98 -3.18
CA VAL A 211 21.24 -2.98 -4.19
C VAL A 211 20.89 -1.69 -3.46
N THR A 212 21.51 -0.57 -3.85
CA THR A 212 21.27 0.73 -3.25
C THR A 212 20.83 1.75 -4.30
N PHE A 213 19.74 2.45 -4.04
CA PHE A 213 19.29 3.62 -4.80
C PHE A 213 19.65 4.89 -4.03
N LYS A 214 20.39 5.80 -4.64
CA LYS A 214 20.70 7.12 -4.11
C LYS A 214 19.85 8.16 -4.82
N ILE A 215 19.11 8.95 -4.05
CA ILE A 215 18.19 9.97 -4.55
C ILE A 215 18.74 11.34 -4.17
N ASN A 216 18.72 12.26 -5.12
CA ASN A 216 19.13 13.64 -4.91
C ASN A 216 18.07 14.60 -5.44
N ASN A 217 17.52 15.44 -4.56
CA ASN A 217 16.56 16.49 -4.89
C ASN A 217 15.36 16.03 -5.74
N LEU A 218 14.61 15.04 -5.25
CA LEU A 218 13.37 14.56 -5.87
C LEU A 218 12.20 15.47 -5.52
N SER A 219 11.44 15.90 -6.52
CA SER A 219 10.26 16.76 -6.35
C SER A 219 9.15 16.05 -5.57
N PRO A 220 8.31 16.82 -4.83
CA PRO A 220 7.19 16.25 -4.10
C PRO A 220 6.16 15.62 -5.05
N MET A 221 5.44 14.63 -4.53
CA MET A 221 4.27 14.04 -5.15
C MET A 221 3.21 15.11 -5.39
N LYS A 222 2.58 15.09 -6.56
CA LYS A 222 1.45 15.94 -6.91
C LYS A 222 0.21 15.09 -7.13
N SER A 223 -0.92 15.51 -6.58
CA SER A 223 -2.21 14.90 -6.91
C SER A 223 -3.00 15.86 -7.79
N GLU A 224 -3.40 15.38 -8.97
CA GLU A 224 -4.23 16.13 -9.91
C GLU A 224 -5.49 15.32 -10.21
N TYR A 225 -6.61 16.03 -10.42
CA TYR A 225 -7.86 15.38 -10.76
C TYR A 225 -7.71 14.58 -12.06
N ARG A 226 -8.04 13.28 -12.01
CA ARG A 226 -7.93 12.32 -13.12
C ARG A 226 -6.52 12.06 -13.65
N MET A 227 -5.49 12.31 -12.84
CA MET A 227 -4.15 11.83 -13.18
C MET A 227 -4.12 10.29 -13.30
N PRO A 228 -3.24 9.71 -14.14
CA PRO A 228 -3.00 8.27 -14.13
C PRO A 228 -2.58 7.78 -12.75
N GLY A 229 -2.79 6.49 -12.48
CA GLY A 229 -2.31 5.89 -11.23
C GLY A 229 -0.79 6.00 -11.08
N ASN A 230 -0.30 5.95 -9.84
CA ASN A 230 1.08 6.25 -9.47
C ASN A 230 2.13 5.48 -10.30
N SER A 231 1.82 4.22 -10.61
CA SER A 231 2.68 3.32 -11.38
C SER A 231 3.03 3.85 -12.78
N TYR A 232 2.23 4.75 -13.38
CA TYR A 232 2.47 5.31 -14.71
C TYR A 232 3.42 6.51 -14.74
N ILE A 233 3.71 7.12 -13.58
CA ILE A 233 4.28 8.47 -13.52
C ILE A 233 5.41 8.62 -12.52
N TYR A 234 5.37 7.89 -11.41
CA TYR A 234 6.29 8.12 -10.31
C TYR A 234 7.46 7.15 -10.35
N PRO A 235 8.69 7.62 -10.05
CA PRO A 235 9.83 6.74 -9.96
C PRO A 235 9.61 5.74 -8.83
N HIS A 236 9.71 4.46 -9.16
CA HIS A 236 9.51 3.36 -8.23
C HIS A 236 10.28 2.12 -8.68
N VAL A 237 10.35 1.15 -7.77
CA VAL A 237 10.82 -0.20 -8.07
C VAL A 237 9.70 -1.20 -7.90
N LEU A 238 9.75 -2.26 -8.70
CA LEU A 238 8.89 -3.43 -8.62
C LEU A 238 9.75 -4.65 -8.28
N TYR A 239 9.37 -5.38 -7.23
CA TYR A 239 10.02 -6.60 -6.78
C TYR A 239 9.37 -7.81 -7.45
N LEU A 240 10.15 -8.57 -8.22
CA LEU A 240 9.72 -9.84 -8.80
C LEU A 240 10.36 -10.98 -8.02
N THR A 241 9.58 -11.55 -7.11
CA THR A 241 10.02 -12.60 -6.19
C THR A 241 9.75 -13.97 -6.83
N GLN A 242 10.80 -14.62 -7.32
CA GLN A 242 10.65 -15.81 -8.18
C GLN A 242 10.64 -17.10 -7.36
N SER A 243 11.63 -17.29 -6.48
CA SER A 243 11.74 -18.47 -5.63
C SER A 243 12.64 -18.19 -4.43
N PHE A 244 12.65 -19.10 -3.44
CA PHE A 244 13.65 -19.09 -2.37
C PHE A 244 14.00 -20.51 -1.94
N LYS A 245 15.18 -20.69 -1.31
CA LYS A 245 15.57 -21.95 -0.67
C LYS A 245 15.16 -21.96 0.80
N ASP A 246 14.38 -22.95 1.19
CA ASP A 246 13.95 -23.15 2.58
C ASP A 246 15.15 -23.48 3.50
N SER A 247 14.88 -23.69 4.79
CA SER A 247 15.92 -24.03 5.77
C SER A 247 16.61 -25.39 5.52
N LYS A 248 16.02 -26.25 4.70
CA LYS A 248 16.54 -27.56 4.29
C LYS A 248 17.21 -27.51 2.91
N GLY A 249 17.20 -26.36 2.25
CA GLY A 249 17.77 -26.15 0.91
C GLY A 249 16.85 -26.54 -0.24
N ALA A 250 15.59 -26.90 0.03
CA ALA A 250 14.59 -27.15 -1.01
C ALA A 250 14.14 -25.82 -1.63
N GLU A 251 14.05 -25.79 -2.95
CA GLU A 251 13.53 -24.63 -3.67
C GLU A 251 12.01 -24.55 -3.55
N ILE A 252 11.51 -23.39 -3.16
CA ILE A 252 10.09 -23.05 -3.07
C ILE A 252 9.81 -21.96 -4.11
N THR A 253 9.00 -22.29 -5.11
CA THR A 253 8.55 -21.34 -6.12
C THR A 253 7.56 -20.33 -5.52
N LEU A 254 7.74 -19.06 -5.86
CA LEU A 254 6.82 -17.96 -5.57
C LEU A 254 6.09 -17.59 -6.86
N PHE A 255 6.57 -16.57 -7.58
CA PHE A 255 6.01 -16.12 -8.86
C PHE A 255 7.12 -16.05 -9.91
N LYS A 256 7.61 -17.23 -10.34
CA LYS A 256 8.69 -17.32 -11.33
C LYS A 256 8.16 -17.04 -12.72
N GLU A 257 6.95 -17.50 -13.00
CA GLU A 257 6.23 -17.25 -14.24
C GLU A 257 4.75 -16.93 -13.98
N THR A 258 4.05 -16.41 -14.98
CA THR A 258 2.64 -16.02 -14.86
C THR A 258 1.74 -17.19 -14.46
N GLN A 259 2.11 -18.43 -14.83
CA GLN A 259 1.38 -19.63 -14.42
C GLN A 259 1.41 -19.83 -12.90
N ASP A 260 2.50 -19.49 -12.21
CA ASP A 260 2.58 -19.58 -10.75
C ASP A 260 1.60 -18.63 -10.06
N LEU A 261 1.50 -17.40 -10.59
CA LEU A 261 0.53 -16.41 -10.13
C LEU A 261 -0.91 -16.93 -10.28
N TYR A 262 -1.25 -17.52 -11.43
CA TYR A 262 -2.56 -18.13 -11.64
C TYR A 262 -2.82 -19.33 -10.73
N ASN A 263 -1.80 -20.17 -10.48
CA ASN A 263 -1.93 -21.29 -9.55
C ASN A 263 -2.23 -20.79 -8.13
N TRP A 264 -1.59 -19.70 -7.70
CA TRP A 264 -1.86 -19.07 -6.42
C TRP A 264 -3.28 -18.52 -6.35
N TYR A 265 -3.72 -17.73 -7.34
CA TYR A 265 -5.11 -17.26 -7.38
C TYR A 265 -6.13 -18.41 -7.36
N SER A 266 -5.86 -19.47 -8.12
CA SER A 266 -6.70 -20.68 -8.13
C SER A 266 -6.78 -21.32 -6.74
N SER A 267 -5.67 -21.42 -6.01
CA SER A 267 -5.71 -21.96 -4.64
C SER A 267 -6.59 -21.13 -3.70
N LEU A 268 -6.58 -19.80 -3.83
CA LEU A 268 -7.42 -18.93 -2.98
C LEU A 268 -8.91 -19.15 -3.24
N VAL A 269 -9.28 -19.32 -4.51
CA VAL A 269 -10.66 -19.59 -4.91
C VAL A 269 -11.10 -21.00 -4.50
N ASN A 270 -10.22 -21.99 -4.61
CA ASN A 270 -10.51 -23.38 -4.20
C ASN A 270 -10.69 -23.52 -2.69
N ASP A 271 -10.10 -22.62 -1.90
CA ASP A 271 -10.28 -22.54 -0.45
C ASP A 271 -11.58 -21.82 -0.03
N VAL A 272 -12.45 -21.45 -0.97
CA VAL A 272 -13.76 -20.84 -0.70
C VAL A 272 -14.83 -21.93 -0.68
N ASP A 273 -15.58 -22.02 0.42
CA ASP A 273 -16.76 -22.89 0.51
C ASP A 273 -17.89 -22.34 -0.36
N ILE A 274 -18.39 -23.14 -1.31
CA ILE A 274 -19.45 -22.74 -2.25
C ILE A 274 -20.71 -23.55 -1.94
N GLN A 275 -21.73 -22.85 -1.45
CA GLN A 275 -23.06 -23.40 -1.23
C GLN A 275 -24.07 -22.71 -2.14
N THR A 276 -24.88 -23.49 -2.85
CA THR A 276 -25.72 -22.94 -3.92
C THR A 276 -27.22 -23.08 -3.70
N THR A 277 -27.68 -23.64 -2.58
CA THR A 277 -29.12 -23.93 -2.34
C THR A 277 -30.05 -22.74 -2.61
N ASP A 278 -29.83 -21.60 -1.93
CA ASP A 278 -30.67 -20.40 -2.11
C ASP A 278 -30.37 -19.68 -3.44
N ILE A 279 -29.13 -19.81 -3.92
CA ILE A 279 -28.68 -19.21 -5.18
C ILE A 279 -29.38 -19.90 -6.36
N ALA A 280 -29.45 -21.22 -6.38
CA ALA A 280 -30.12 -22.02 -7.40
C ALA A 280 -31.62 -21.72 -7.47
N VAL A 281 -32.28 -21.53 -6.32
CA VAL A 281 -33.69 -21.09 -6.28
C VAL A 281 -33.85 -19.75 -6.98
N LYS A 282 -32.99 -18.77 -6.69
CA LYS A 282 -33.04 -17.46 -7.34
C LYS A 282 -32.72 -17.55 -8.84
N VAL A 283 -31.74 -18.35 -9.23
CA VAL A 283 -31.40 -18.56 -10.66
C VAL A 283 -32.58 -19.14 -11.43
N ASN A 284 -33.27 -20.14 -10.88
CA ASN A 284 -34.48 -20.71 -11.48
C ASN A 284 -35.60 -19.67 -11.61
N GLU A 285 -35.79 -18.82 -10.60
CA GLU A 285 -36.75 -17.71 -10.66
C GLU A 285 -36.40 -16.71 -11.76
N LEU A 286 -35.14 -16.28 -11.86
CA LEU A 286 -34.69 -15.28 -12.83
C LEU A 286 -34.75 -15.79 -14.29
N THR A 287 -34.56 -17.09 -14.50
CA THR A 287 -34.51 -17.70 -15.83
C THR A 287 -35.84 -18.30 -16.27
N ALA A 288 -36.85 -18.32 -15.40
CA ALA A 288 -38.16 -18.87 -15.68
C ALA A 288 -38.83 -18.16 -16.87
N GLY A 289 -39.24 -18.93 -17.89
CA GLY A 289 -39.92 -18.42 -19.07
C GLY A 289 -39.01 -17.74 -20.11
N LEU A 290 -37.71 -17.57 -19.84
CA LEU A 290 -36.74 -17.05 -20.80
C LEU A 290 -36.29 -18.16 -21.76
N THR A 291 -36.18 -17.82 -23.04
CA THR A 291 -36.02 -18.82 -24.11
C THR A 291 -34.62 -18.84 -24.69
N THR A 292 -33.90 -17.71 -24.63
CA THR A 292 -32.55 -17.59 -25.18
C THR A 292 -31.49 -17.54 -24.08
N ASP A 293 -30.27 -17.96 -24.41
CA ASP A 293 -29.13 -17.87 -23.48
C ASP A 293 -28.79 -16.42 -23.14
N ASP A 294 -28.88 -15.52 -24.12
CA ASP A 294 -28.66 -14.08 -23.94
C ASP A 294 -29.64 -13.47 -22.92
N GLU A 295 -30.93 -13.82 -22.99
CA GLU A 295 -31.94 -13.36 -22.01
C GLU A 295 -31.62 -13.87 -20.60
N LYS A 296 -31.30 -15.16 -20.45
CA LYS A 296 -31.01 -15.79 -19.16
C LYS A 296 -29.76 -15.20 -18.51
N VAL A 297 -28.70 -15.06 -19.29
CA VAL A 297 -27.44 -14.47 -18.84
C VAL A 297 -27.65 -13.01 -18.42
N LYS A 298 -28.37 -12.21 -19.22
CA LYS A 298 -28.69 -10.82 -18.88
C LYS A 298 -29.52 -10.71 -17.60
N ALA A 299 -30.52 -11.57 -17.42
CA ALA A 299 -31.34 -11.58 -16.21
C ALA A 299 -30.51 -11.82 -14.95
N ILE A 300 -29.56 -12.77 -15.00
CA ILE A 300 -28.64 -13.05 -13.89
C ILE A 300 -27.67 -11.88 -13.67
N TYR A 301 -27.04 -11.39 -14.75
CA TYR A 301 -26.07 -10.30 -14.70
C TYR A 301 -26.67 -9.03 -14.07
N TYR A 302 -27.80 -8.56 -14.59
CA TYR A 302 -28.44 -7.36 -14.10
C TYR A 302 -29.01 -7.54 -12.69
N TRP A 303 -29.46 -8.73 -12.33
CA TRP A 303 -29.86 -8.99 -10.95
C TRP A 303 -28.70 -8.80 -9.97
N VAL A 304 -27.51 -9.32 -10.28
CA VAL A 304 -26.31 -9.10 -9.43
C VAL A 304 -25.95 -7.61 -9.38
N GLN A 305 -25.91 -6.92 -10.53
CA GLN A 305 -25.61 -5.48 -10.63
C GLN A 305 -26.55 -4.62 -9.78
N ASP A 306 -27.86 -4.91 -9.80
CA ASP A 306 -28.88 -4.11 -9.13
C ASP A 306 -29.08 -4.45 -7.65
N ASN A 307 -28.83 -5.70 -7.26
CA ASN A 307 -29.20 -6.21 -5.93
C ASN A 307 -28.01 -6.42 -4.98
N ILE A 308 -26.78 -6.30 -5.46
CA ILE A 308 -25.57 -6.47 -4.64
C ILE A 308 -24.81 -5.15 -4.58
N LYS A 309 -24.68 -4.59 -3.38
CA LYS A 309 -23.98 -3.33 -3.17
C LYS A 309 -22.46 -3.54 -3.18
N TYR A 310 -21.75 -2.77 -3.99
CA TYR A 310 -20.28 -2.76 -3.95
C TYR A 310 -19.78 -2.15 -2.64
N ILE A 311 -18.94 -2.91 -1.92
CA ILE A 311 -18.18 -2.44 -0.75
C ILE A 311 -16.76 -3.00 -0.89
N ALA A 312 -15.76 -2.12 -0.96
CA ALA A 312 -14.37 -2.50 -1.20
C ALA A 312 -13.71 -3.18 0.03
N PHE A 313 -13.03 -4.30 -0.23
CA PHE A 313 -12.14 -5.03 0.67
C PHE A 313 -10.83 -5.27 -0.11
N GLU A 314 -9.75 -4.56 0.23
CA GLU A 314 -8.65 -4.36 -0.74
C GLU A 314 -7.26 -4.80 -0.26
N ASP A 315 -7.07 -5.22 1.00
CA ASP A 315 -5.71 -5.38 1.56
C ASP A 315 -5.44 -6.78 2.16
N GLY A 316 -4.14 -7.11 2.28
CA GLY A 316 -3.65 -8.44 2.66
C GLY A 316 -4.20 -9.58 1.78
N ILE A 317 -4.47 -10.72 2.43
CA ILE A 317 -5.11 -11.87 1.77
C ILE A 317 -6.54 -11.57 1.30
N ALA A 318 -7.24 -10.66 2.00
CA ALA A 318 -8.60 -10.27 1.66
C ALA A 318 -8.65 -9.44 0.36
N GLY A 319 -7.54 -8.80 -0.01
CA GLY A 319 -7.36 -8.19 -1.32
C GLY A 319 -7.45 -9.18 -2.49
N PHE A 320 -7.21 -10.48 -2.26
CA PHE A 320 -7.15 -11.49 -3.32
C PHE A 320 -8.12 -12.67 -3.18
N LYS A 321 -8.51 -13.03 -1.95
CA LYS A 321 -9.45 -14.14 -1.70
C LYS A 321 -10.90 -13.64 -1.73
N PRO A 322 -11.79 -14.19 -2.58
CA PRO A 322 -13.22 -13.83 -2.57
C PRO A 322 -13.93 -14.22 -1.25
N ASP A 323 -14.92 -13.43 -0.81
CA ASP A 323 -15.94 -13.91 0.13
C ASP A 323 -16.79 -14.99 -0.55
N SER A 324 -17.39 -15.89 0.23
CA SER A 324 -18.18 -16.97 -0.34
C SER A 324 -19.45 -16.45 -1.03
N PRO A 325 -19.89 -17.08 -2.14
CA PRO A 325 -21.04 -16.59 -2.90
C PRO A 325 -22.32 -16.57 -2.05
N GLN A 326 -22.53 -17.53 -1.16
CA GLN A 326 -23.67 -17.57 -0.23
C GLN A 326 -23.64 -16.41 0.78
N ASN A 327 -22.46 -15.98 1.22
CA ASN A 327 -22.32 -14.82 2.09
C ASN A 327 -22.69 -13.53 1.35
N VAL A 328 -22.13 -13.33 0.16
CA VAL A 328 -22.43 -12.17 -0.69
C VAL A 328 -23.93 -12.13 -1.03
N PHE A 329 -24.50 -13.28 -1.41
CA PHE A 329 -25.91 -13.42 -1.73
C PHE A 329 -26.83 -13.09 -0.55
N SER A 330 -26.50 -13.55 0.66
CA SER A 330 -27.29 -13.32 1.87
C SER A 330 -27.18 -11.87 2.36
N LYS A 331 -25.96 -11.35 2.42
CA LYS A 331 -25.66 -10.00 2.92
C LYS A 331 -26.05 -8.89 1.95
N LYS A 332 -26.19 -9.19 0.65
CA LYS A 332 -26.46 -8.24 -0.45
C LYS A 332 -25.37 -7.17 -0.63
N TYR A 333 -24.12 -7.50 -0.32
CA TYR A 333 -22.96 -6.68 -0.63
C TYR A 333 -21.69 -7.53 -0.81
N GLY A 334 -20.72 -7.00 -1.55
CA GLY A 334 -19.40 -7.59 -1.77
C GLY A 334 -18.45 -6.62 -2.48
N ASP A 335 -17.16 -6.93 -2.52
CA ASP A 335 -16.20 -6.25 -3.40
C ASP A 335 -16.21 -6.87 -4.81
N CYS A 336 -15.20 -6.52 -5.62
CA CYS A 336 -15.07 -7.05 -6.97
C CYS A 336 -15.02 -8.59 -7.02
N LYS A 337 -14.28 -9.19 -6.10
CA LYS A 337 -14.10 -10.63 -6.01
C LYS A 337 -15.40 -11.31 -5.55
N GLY A 338 -16.04 -10.79 -4.52
CA GLY A 338 -17.30 -11.29 -3.98
C GLY A 338 -18.43 -11.22 -5.01
N MET A 339 -18.55 -10.10 -5.73
CA MET A 339 -19.54 -9.96 -6.81
C MET A 339 -19.22 -10.88 -8.00
N ALA A 340 -17.95 -11.00 -8.40
CA ALA A 340 -17.53 -11.88 -9.50
C ALA A 340 -17.74 -13.36 -9.19
N ILE A 341 -17.47 -13.82 -7.97
CA ILE A 341 -17.71 -15.23 -7.58
C ILE A 341 -19.19 -15.53 -7.45
N LEU A 342 -20.01 -14.61 -6.92
CA LEU A 342 -21.46 -14.80 -6.91
C LEU A 342 -22.03 -14.90 -8.34
N LEU A 343 -21.62 -13.99 -9.22
CA LEU A 343 -22.06 -13.99 -10.62
C LEU A 343 -21.64 -15.29 -11.33
N LYS A 344 -20.38 -15.71 -11.17
CA LYS A 344 -19.89 -17.01 -11.66
C LYS A 344 -20.77 -18.16 -11.14
N THR A 345 -21.03 -18.22 -9.84
CA THR A 345 -21.82 -19.29 -9.22
C THR A 345 -23.24 -19.32 -9.79
N MET A 346 -23.90 -18.18 -9.93
CA MET A 346 -25.25 -18.10 -10.51
C MET A 346 -25.29 -18.58 -11.97
N LEU A 347 -24.27 -18.25 -12.76
CA LEU A 347 -24.17 -18.67 -14.16
C LEU A 347 -23.88 -20.16 -14.31
N ILE A 348 -23.05 -20.74 -13.44
CA ILE A 348 -22.81 -22.18 -13.39
C ILE A 348 -24.11 -22.93 -13.04
N GLU A 349 -24.88 -22.44 -12.06
CA GLU A 349 -26.19 -23.01 -11.71
C GLU A 349 -27.19 -22.93 -12.88
N ALA A 350 -27.07 -21.93 -13.75
CA ALA A 350 -27.87 -21.81 -14.97
C ALA A 350 -27.36 -22.68 -16.14
N GLY A 351 -26.26 -23.42 -15.96
CA GLY A 351 -25.69 -24.34 -16.95
C GLY A 351 -24.62 -23.75 -17.88
N TYR A 352 -24.04 -22.59 -17.55
CA TYR A 352 -23.02 -21.93 -18.37
C TYR A 352 -21.59 -22.19 -17.87
N ASP A 353 -20.62 -22.24 -18.80
CA ASP A 353 -19.19 -22.19 -18.45
C ASP A 353 -18.82 -20.75 -18.10
N ALA A 354 -18.77 -20.46 -16.79
CA ALA A 354 -18.38 -19.18 -16.25
C ALA A 354 -17.07 -19.25 -15.44
N ARG A 355 -16.20 -18.26 -15.64
CA ARG A 355 -14.84 -18.21 -15.10
C ARG A 355 -14.57 -16.88 -14.42
N LEU A 356 -13.72 -16.89 -13.40
CA LEU A 356 -13.21 -15.67 -12.79
C LEU A 356 -12.07 -15.12 -13.64
N VAL A 357 -12.00 -13.80 -13.72
CA VAL A 357 -10.98 -13.08 -14.49
C VAL A 357 -10.42 -11.96 -13.62
N TRP A 358 -9.17 -12.11 -13.22
CA TRP A 358 -8.39 -11.00 -12.69
C TRP A 358 -7.97 -10.07 -13.83
N ILE A 359 -8.01 -8.77 -13.57
CA ILE A 359 -7.71 -7.74 -14.57
C ILE A 359 -7.14 -6.48 -13.92
N GLY A 360 -6.24 -5.82 -14.64
CA GLY A 360 -5.77 -4.49 -14.29
C GLY A 360 -6.75 -3.38 -14.67
N THR A 361 -6.86 -2.38 -13.81
CA THR A 361 -7.48 -1.10 -14.14
C THR A 361 -6.47 -0.13 -14.77
N ASP A 362 -6.95 1.00 -15.29
CA ASP A 362 -6.13 2.10 -15.82
C ASP A 362 -5.27 2.83 -14.77
N HIS A 363 -5.33 2.40 -13.51
CA HIS A 363 -4.47 2.86 -12.42
C HIS A 363 -3.17 2.07 -12.26
N ILE A 364 -3.04 0.90 -12.88
CA ILE A 364 -1.81 0.10 -12.86
C ILE A 364 -1.18 0.00 -14.25
N SER A 365 0.15 0.08 -14.32
CA SER A 365 0.91 0.12 -15.58
C SER A 365 1.49 -1.23 -16.00
N TYR A 366 1.29 -2.27 -15.21
CA TYR A 366 1.82 -3.61 -15.46
C TYR A 366 0.78 -4.46 -16.17
N ASP A 367 1.21 -5.58 -16.73
CA ASP A 367 0.36 -6.60 -17.34
C ASP A 367 0.85 -8.01 -16.97
N TYR A 368 0.12 -9.03 -17.41
CA TYR A 368 0.43 -10.43 -17.12
C TYR A 368 1.73 -10.98 -17.77
N SER A 369 2.50 -10.17 -18.51
CA SER A 369 3.90 -10.52 -18.81
C SER A 369 4.81 -10.44 -17.58
N THR A 370 4.30 -9.86 -16.48
CA THR A 370 4.99 -9.73 -15.20
C THR A 370 4.34 -10.62 -14.13
N PRO A 371 5.05 -11.60 -13.56
CA PRO A 371 4.48 -12.50 -12.54
C PRO A 371 4.52 -11.84 -11.15
N SER A 372 3.55 -10.96 -10.86
CA SER A 372 3.48 -10.23 -9.59
C SER A 372 2.03 -9.94 -9.21
N LEU A 373 1.74 -9.84 -7.91
CA LEU A 373 0.45 -9.39 -7.40
C LEU A 373 0.13 -7.91 -7.74
N SER A 374 1.06 -7.17 -8.35
CA SER A 374 0.81 -5.79 -8.77
C SER A 374 0.12 -5.66 -10.12
N VAL A 375 -0.03 -6.75 -10.89
CA VAL A 375 -0.49 -6.70 -12.29
C VAL A 375 -2.00 -6.67 -12.46
N ASP A 376 -2.74 -6.85 -11.38
CA ASP A 376 -4.19 -6.75 -11.35
C ASP A 376 -4.65 -6.09 -10.05
N ASN A 377 -5.84 -5.52 -10.09
CA ASN A 377 -6.47 -4.90 -8.93
C ASN A 377 -8.01 -4.91 -9.04
N HIS A 378 -8.54 -5.76 -9.92
CA HIS A 378 -9.98 -5.91 -10.12
C HIS A 378 -10.30 -7.34 -10.59
N MET A 379 -11.44 -7.87 -10.18
CA MET A 379 -11.93 -9.18 -10.61
C MET A 379 -13.32 -9.06 -11.24
N ILE A 380 -13.50 -9.72 -12.39
CA ILE A 380 -14.77 -9.82 -13.13
C ILE A 380 -15.09 -11.27 -13.46
N THR A 381 -16.22 -11.50 -14.14
CA THR A 381 -16.64 -12.82 -14.62
C THR A 381 -16.56 -12.86 -16.14
N ALA A 382 -16.18 -14.01 -16.71
CA ALA A 382 -16.33 -14.31 -18.13
C ALA A 382 -17.27 -15.50 -18.32
N ILE A 383 -18.07 -15.46 -19.39
CA ILE A 383 -18.89 -16.58 -19.84
C ILE A 383 -18.34 -17.06 -21.18
N MET A 384 -18.19 -18.38 -21.35
CA MET A 384 -17.77 -18.96 -22.61
C MET A 384 -18.99 -19.24 -23.49
N VAL A 385 -19.11 -18.53 -24.61
CA VAL A 385 -20.14 -18.72 -25.63
C VAL A 385 -19.45 -19.07 -26.95
N ASP A 386 -19.77 -20.23 -27.53
CA ASP A 386 -19.13 -20.75 -28.75
C ASP A 386 -17.59 -20.76 -28.69
N GLY A 387 -17.04 -21.09 -27.52
CA GLY A 387 -15.59 -21.10 -27.26
C GLY A 387 -14.93 -19.73 -27.12
N LYS A 388 -15.70 -18.64 -27.14
CA LYS A 388 -15.21 -17.26 -26.95
C LYS A 388 -15.67 -16.68 -25.61
N PRO A 389 -14.81 -15.94 -24.90
CA PRO A 389 -15.20 -15.29 -23.66
C PRO A 389 -16.03 -14.04 -23.93
N ILE A 390 -17.14 -13.88 -23.20
CA ILE A 390 -17.85 -12.63 -23.01
C ILE A 390 -17.57 -12.18 -21.58
N PHE A 391 -16.91 -11.03 -21.43
CA PHE A 391 -16.57 -10.46 -20.14
C PHE A 391 -17.72 -9.60 -19.60
N ILE A 392 -18.06 -9.80 -18.34
CA ILE A 392 -19.14 -9.09 -17.64
C ILE A 392 -18.66 -8.65 -16.26
N ASP A 393 -18.89 -7.37 -15.96
CA ASP A 393 -18.49 -6.76 -14.70
C ASP A 393 -19.74 -6.42 -13.88
N GLY A 394 -19.99 -7.22 -12.84
CA GLY A 394 -21.11 -7.04 -11.93
C GLY A 394 -20.95 -5.82 -11.01
N THR A 395 -19.75 -5.26 -10.90
CA THR A 395 -19.46 -4.13 -9.99
C THR A 395 -19.87 -2.78 -10.55
N GLU A 396 -20.06 -2.69 -11.86
CA GLU A 396 -20.39 -1.46 -12.54
C GLU A 396 -21.90 -1.26 -12.63
N LYS A 397 -22.44 -0.24 -11.97
CA LYS A 397 -23.89 -0.01 -11.88
C LYS A 397 -24.59 0.27 -13.21
N PHE A 398 -23.87 0.81 -14.20
CA PHE A 398 -24.47 1.28 -15.47
C PHE A 398 -23.81 0.65 -16.69
N ASN A 399 -22.98 -0.38 -16.49
CA ASN A 399 -22.31 -1.04 -17.61
C ASN A 399 -23.28 -2.02 -18.28
N SER A 400 -23.29 -2.02 -19.61
CA SER A 400 -24.16 -2.90 -20.39
C SER A 400 -23.55 -4.29 -20.49
N TYR A 401 -24.40 -5.30 -20.71
CA TYR A 401 -23.93 -6.64 -21.02
C TYR A 401 -23.00 -6.64 -22.25
N GLY A 402 -21.82 -7.26 -22.11
CA GLY A 402 -20.84 -7.39 -23.18
C GLY A 402 -19.96 -6.16 -23.42
N THR A 403 -20.06 -5.11 -22.61
CA THR A 403 -19.17 -3.94 -22.69
C THR A 403 -18.16 -3.93 -21.54
N PHE A 404 -16.93 -3.50 -21.83
CA PHE A 404 -15.93 -3.29 -20.79
C PHE A 404 -16.18 -1.98 -20.04
N ALA A 405 -15.96 -2.00 -18.73
CA ALA A 405 -15.89 -0.79 -17.93
C ALA A 405 -14.79 0.14 -18.48
N THR A 406 -15.00 1.46 -18.43
CA THR A 406 -14.01 2.43 -18.95
C THR A 406 -12.68 2.40 -18.20
N ARG A 407 -12.70 2.01 -16.93
CA ARG A 407 -11.51 1.91 -16.08
C ARG A 407 -10.68 0.65 -16.29
N ILE A 408 -11.13 -0.31 -17.10
CA ILE A 408 -10.38 -1.54 -17.37
C ILE A 408 -9.25 -1.24 -18.36
N GLN A 409 -8.03 -1.67 -18.05
CA GLN A 409 -6.83 -1.42 -18.86
C GLN A 409 -6.96 -1.92 -20.31
N ALA A 410 -7.66 -3.04 -20.51
CA ALA A 410 -7.89 -3.66 -21.82
C ALA A 410 -8.82 -2.86 -22.76
N ASN A 411 -9.40 -1.75 -22.29
CA ASN A 411 -10.29 -0.89 -23.08
C ASN A 411 -9.56 0.27 -23.78
N LYS A 412 -8.24 0.17 -23.95
CA LYS A 412 -7.44 1.13 -24.73
C LYS A 412 -7.30 0.60 -26.18
N PRO A 413 -7.54 1.44 -27.20
CA PRO A 413 -7.46 1.06 -28.61
C PRO A 413 -6.08 0.63 -29.06
#